data_AF-A0A1H7QIF5-F1
#
_entry.id   AF-A0A1H7QIF5-F1
#
_cell.length_a   1.000
_cell.length_b   1.000
_cell.length_c   1.000
_cell.angle_alpha   90.00
_cell.angle_beta   90.00
_cell.angle_gamma   90.00
#
_symmetry.space_group_name_H-M   'P 1'
#
loop_
_entity.id
_entity.type
_entity.pdbx_description
1 polymer ?
#
loop_
_entity_poly.entity_id
_entity_poly.type
_entity_poly.pdbx_seq_one_letter_code
_entity_poly.pdbx_strand_id
1 'polypeptide(L)'
;MGGTTDSYGPGLRPVTNGLGPIPTSNAVHHDSEEQRRPLYHRPVADGTLPGGHATDDGAGLVHRRTALVEAVSDRPGAAACRVERGPDGTAVETRCEPRRLAWHGHRLAAVSELRIIRAGTVPYEEAWAQQRELHARRVAGEAPDTLLLLEHPPVYTAGKRTEPHERPFDGTPVIDVDRGGKITWHGPGQLVGYPIVALPDPVDVVAYVRRLEEALIEVCAGFGLAAGQVEGRSGVWVPAEEPGQGHRPERKVAAIGIRVARGVTMHGFALNCDPDLTAFANMVPCGIPDAGVTSLSAELGRDVTVADALQPVEDAMRAVLAVGTTAARSPSVTDRPGVASALR
;
A
#
# COMPACT_ATOMS: atom_id res chain seq x y z
N MET A 1 0.65 -0.02 -28.46
CA MET A 1 1.79 -0.93 -28.20
C MET A 1 2.62 -0.39 -27.05
N GLY A 2 3.28 -1.25 -26.28
CA GLY A 2 4.18 -0.90 -25.19
C GLY A 2 5.13 -2.05 -24.90
N GLY A 3 6.43 -1.76 -24.86
CA GLY A 3 7.54 -2.71 -24.68
C GLY A 3 7.96 -3.39 -25.98
N THR A 4 9.18 -3.14 -26.45
CA THR A 4 9.75 -3.80 -27.65
C THR A 4 10.71 -4.93 -27.32
N THR A 5 10.95 -5.22 -26.03
CA THR A 5 11.80 -6.32 -25.59
C THR A 5 11.17 -7.09 -24.43
N ASP A 6 11.21 -8.42 -24.44
CA ASP A 6 11.01 -9.20 -23.23
C ASP A 6 12.31 -9.20 -22.39
N SER A 7 12.19 -9.24 -21.06
CA SER A 7 13.34 -9.29 -20.14
C SER A 7 13.47 -10.67 -19.50
N TYR A 8 13.02 -11.71 -20.23
CA TYR A 8 13.00 -13.10 -19.74
C TYR A 8 14.16 -13.90 -20.34
N GLY A 9 15.08 -14.35 -19.48
CA GLY A 9 16.21 -15.21 -19.86
C GLY A 9 17.51 -14.44 -20.20
N PRO A 10 18.55 -15.15 -20.68
CA PRO A 10 19.90 -14.59 -20.85
C PRO A 10 20.08 -13.67 -22.07
N GLY A 11 19.02 -13.40 -22.85
CA GLY A 11 19.10 -12.54 -24.03
C GLY A 11 17.76 -11.88 -24.35
N LEU A 12 17.81 -10.64 -24.85
CA LEU A 12 16.64 -9.83 -25.18
C LEU A 12 15.96 -10.32 -26.47
N ARG A 13 14.63 -10.44 -26.47
CA ARG A 13 13.85 -10.77 -27.68
C ARG A 13 12.86 -9.67 -28.02
N PRO A 14 12.58 -9.42 -29.31
CA PRO A 14 11.67 -8.36 -29.70
C PRO A 14 10.21 -8.74 -29.40
N VAL A 15 9.45 -7.81 -28.82
CA VAL A 15 7.99 -7.92 -28.64
C VAL A 15 7.30 -7.06 -29.68
N THR A 16 6.53 -7.69 -30.57
CA THR A 16 5.93 -7.02 -31.74
C THR A 16 4.41 -6.94 -31.69
N ASN A 17 3.78 -7.56 -30.69
CA ASN A 17 2.32 -7.68 -30.51
C ASN A 17 1.79 -6.82 -29.34
N GLY A 18 2.47 -5.72 -29.00
CA GLY A 18 2.27 -4.98 -27.75
C GLY A 18 0.82 -4.55 -27.43
N LEU A 19 0.58 -4.07 -26.20
CA LEU A 19 -0.73 -3.95 -25.54
C LEU A 19 -1.83 -3.07 -26.20
N GLY A 20 -1.55 -2.34 -27.29
CA GLY A 20 -2.55 -1.52 -27.99
C GLY A 20 -3.04 -0.14 -27.42
N PRO A 21 -2.59 0.42 -26.28
CA PRO A 21 -3.19 1.65 -25.73
C PRO A 21 -2.77 2.96 -26.44
N ILE A 22 -1.63 2.95 -27.14
CA ILE A 22 -1.12 4.07 -27.95
C ILE A 22 -0.79 3.59 -29.37
N PRO A 23 -0.96 4.45 -30.40
CA PRO A 23 -0.83 4.07 -31.81
C PRO A 23 0.62 3.92 -32.28
N THR A 24 1.59 4.28 -31.44
CA THR A 24 3.03 4.19 -31.75
C THR A 24 3.69 3.04 -30.99
N SER A 25 4.87 2.63 -31.45
CA SER A 25 5.77 1.75 -30.67
C SER A 25 6.47 2.54 -29.55
N ASN A 26 6.99 1.83 -28.56
CA ASN A 26 7.72 2.44 -27.44
C ASN A 26 8.80 1.49 -26.90
N ALA A 27 10.04 1.95 -26.87
CA ALA A 27 11.19 1.29 -26.25
C ALA A 27 11.61 2.04 -24.98
N VAL A 28 11.94 1.30 -23.93
CA VAL A 28 12.44 1.83 -22.66
C VAL A 28 13.85 1.30 -22.40
N HIS A 29 14.61 2.01 -21.58
CA HIS A 29 16.02 1.68 -21.28
C HIS A 29 16.93 1.75 -22.52
N HIS A 30 16.70 2.72 -23.40
CA HIS A 30 17.35 2.78 -24.71
C HIS A 30 18.88 2.89 -24.64
N ASP A 31 19.40 3.46 -23.56
CA ASP A 31 20.84 3.62 -23.27
C ASP A 31 21.42 2.55 -22.33
N SER A 32 20.61 1.64 -21.78
CA SER A 32 21.05 0.78 -20.68
C SER A 32 21.94 -0.39 -21.13
N GLU A 33 21.70 -0.93 -22.33
CA GLU A 33 22.43 -2.07 -22.90
C GLU A 33 22.67 -1.85 -24.40
N GLU A 34 23.87 -2.17 -24.88
CA GLU A 34 24.29 -1.97 -26.28
C GLU A 34 23.33 -2.61 -27.29
N GLN A 35 22.69 -3.73 -26.92
CA GLN A 35 21.79 -4.49 -27.78
C GLN A 35 20.39 -3.87 -27.92
N ARG A 36 19.95 -3.01 -27.00
CA ARG A 36 18.57 -2.50 -26.96
C ARG A 36 18.24 -1.61 -28.14
N ARG A 37 19.15 -0.70 -28.47
CA ARG A 37 18.98 0.25 -29.57
C ARG A 37 18.87 -0.46 -30.94
N PRO A 38 19.80 -1.35 -31.35
CA PRO A 38 19.65 -2.15 -32.57
C PRO A 38 18.38 -3.03 -32.58
N LEU A 39 18.01 -3.61 -31.43
CA LEU A 39 16.88 -4.52 -31.32
C LEU A 39 15.53 -3.83 -31.54
N TYR A 40 15.40 -2.56 -31.15
CA TYR A 40 14.23 -1.74 -31.47
C TYR A 40 14.27 -1.18 -32.89
N HIS A 41 15.46 -0.79 -33.37
CA HIS A 41 15.61 -0.18 -34.69
C HIS A 41 15.25 -1.12 -35.83
N ARG A 42 15.66 -2.39 -35.74
CA ARG A 42 15.43 -3.36 -36.82
C ARG A 42 13.93 -3.52 -37.13
N PRO A 43 13.03 -3.80 -36.15
CA PRO A 43 11.59 -3.86 -36.41
C PRO A 43 10.96 -2.56 -36.92
N VAL A 44 11.49 -1.39 -36.55
CA VAL A 44 10.98 -0.11 -37.09
C VAL A 44 11.45 0.09 -38.54
N ALA A 45 12.70 -0.25 -38.83
CA ALA A 45 13.33 -0.15 -40.14
C ALA A 45 12.71 -1.10 -41.17
N ASP A 46 12.42 -2.34 -40.78
CA ASP A 46 11.78 -3.34 -41.65
C ASP A 46 10.25 -3.20 -41.75
N GLY A 47 9.65 -2.31 -40.94
CA GLY A 47 8.21 -2.04 -40.93
C GLY A 47 7.37 -3.00 -40.09
N THR A 48 8.01 -3.93 -39.36
CA THR A 48 7.33 -4.82 -38.41
C THR A 48 6.66 -4.04 -37.26
N LEU A 49 7.28 -2.94 -36.84
CA LEU A 49 6.72 -1.98 -35.88
C LEU A 49 6.48 -0.63 -36.56
N PRO A 50 5.38 0.09 -36.22
CA PRO A 50 5.24 1.48 -36.58
C PRO A 50 6.34 2.30 -35.89
N GLY A 51 6.65 3.47 -36.44
CA GLY A 51 7.50 4.45 -35.77
C GLY A 51 6.95 4.84 -34.40
N GLY A 52 7.83 5.27 -33.51
CA GLY A 52 7.47 5.52 -32.12
C GLY A 52 8.55 6.23 -31.34
N HIS A 53 8.65 5.92 -30.05
CA HIS A 53 9.58 6.60 -29.15
C HIS A 53 10.52 5.62 -28.46
N ALA A 54 11.70 6.10 -28.10
CA ALA A 54 12.66 5.41 -27.25
C ALA A 54 13.04 6.33 -26.10
N THR A 55 13.13 5.82 -24.88
CA THR A 55 13.55 6.60 -23.70
C THR A 55 14.75 5.96 -23.03
N ASP A 56 15.75 6.79 -22.74
CA ASP A 56 16.88 6.45 -21.88
C ASP A 56 16.40 6.23 -20.43
N ASP A 57 17.25 5.63 -19.61
CA ASP A 57 17.05 5.58 -18.16
C ASP A 57 16.91 7.00 -17.61
N GLY A 58 15.90 7.22 -16.77
CA GLY A 58 15.62 8.55 -16.23
C GLY A 58 14.92 9.52 -17.20
N ALA A 59 14.53 9.07 -18.40
CA ALA A 59 13.64 9.80 -19.29
C ALA A 59 12.24 9.17 -19.33
N GLY A 60 11.21 10.00 -19.49
CA GLY A 60 9.82 9.58 -19.56
C GLY A 60 9.01 10.36 -20.58
N LEU A 61 7.90 9.78 -21.02
CA LEU A 61 6.98 10.37 -22.00
C LEU A 61 5.61 10.61 -21.37
N VAL A 62 5.16 11.86 -21.39
CA VAL A 62 3.84 12.24 -20.90
C VAL A 62 2.85 12.20 -22.05
N HIS A 63 1.86 11.32 -21.97
CA HIS A 63 0.77 11.25 -22.94
C HIS A 63 -0.53 11.81 -22.36
N ARG A 64 -1.33 12.48 -23.19
CA ARG A 64 -2.72 12.82 -22.89
C ARG A 64 -3.60 12.08 -23.88
N ARG A 65 -4.32 11.07 -23.39
CA ARG A 65 -4.93 10.03 -24.23
C ARG A 65 -3.85 9.36 -25.09
N THR A 66 -3.94 9.43 -26.40
CA THR A 66 -2.97 8.85 -27.34
C THR A 66 -1.92 9.83 -27.85
N ALA A 67 -2.05 11.12 -27.54
CA ALA A 67 -1.13 12.15 -28.02
C ALA A 67 0.02 12.35 -27.03
N LEU A 68 1.25 12.38 -27.55
CA LEU A 68 2.43 12.78 -26.77
C LEU A 68 2.35 14.29 -26.46
N VAL A 69 2.51 14.65 -25.19
CA VAL A 69 2.50 16.02 -24.69
C VAL A 69 3.91 16.56 -24.53
N GLU A 70 4.77 15.81 -23.83
CA GLU A 70 6.16 16.20 -23.59
C GLU A 70 7.02 14.98 -23.25
N ALA A 71 8.33 15.14 -23.43
CA ALA A 71 9.35 14.28 -22.81
C ALA A 71 9.88 14.97 -21.56
N VAL A 72 10.14 14.20 -20.50
CA VAL A 72 10.67 14.69 -19.22
C VAL A 72 11.89 13.88 -18.81
N SER A 73 12.80 14.46 -18.04
CA SER A 73 13.95 13.75 -17.49
C SER A 73 14.25 14.13 -16.05
N ASP A 74 14.74 13.17 -15.26
CA ASP A 74 15.16 13.37 -13.88
C ASP A 74 16.68 13.66 -13.74
N ARG A 75 17.49 13.24 -14.72
CA ARG A 75 18.95 13.37 -14.70
C ARG A 75 19.49 14.15 -15.91
N PRO A 76 20.66 14.80 -15.78
CA PRO A 76 21.37 15.36 -16.93
C PRO A 76 21.68 14.30 -17.98
N GLY A 77 21.51 14.66 -19.25
CA GLY A 77 21.94 13.84 -20.38
C GLY A 77 20.91 12.81 -20.86
N ALA A 78 20.02 12.32 -19.99
CA ALA A 78 18.94 11.41 -20.36
C ALA A 78 18.04 12.06 -21.41
N ALA A 79 17.76 11.32 -22.48
CA ALA A 79 16.98 11.77 -23.61
C ALA A 79 15.78 10.85 -23.88
N ALA A 80 14.81 11.40 -24.61
CA ALA A 80 13.91 10.60 -25.41
C ALA A 80 14.28 10.80 -26.88
N CYS A 81 14.04 9.80 -27.72
CA CYS A 81 14.17 9.88 -29.16
C CYS A 81 12.85 9.48 -29.82
N ARG A 82 12.49 10.16 -30.90
CA ARG A 82 11.51 9.67 -31.86
C ARG A 82 12.24 8.79 -32.88
N VAL A 83 11.76 7.58 -33.07
CA VAL A 83 12.37 6.58 -33.96
C VAL A 83 11.41 6.32 -35.10
N GLU A 84 11.85 6.59 -36.32
CA GLU A 84 11.05 6.46 -37.53
C GLU A 84 11.78 5.65 -38.59
N ARG A 85 10.99 5.07 -39.50
CA ARG A 85 11.54 4.42 -40.69
C ARG A 85 12.01 5.47 -41.69
N GLY A 86 13.30 5.47 -41.98
CA GLY A 86 13.92 6.29 -43.01
C GLY A 86 13.55 5.86 -44.43
N PRO A 87 13.76 6.75 -45.43
CA PRO A 87 13.46 6.48 -46.83
C PRO A 87 14.30 5.35 -47.44
N ASP A 88 15.49 5.10 -46.89
CA ASP A 88 16.42 4.03 -47.26
C ASP A 88 16.15 2.70 -46.52
N GLY A 89 15.08 2.64 -45.72
CA GLY A 89 14.76 1.46 -44.91
C GLY A 89 15.65 1.30 -43.68
N THR A 90 16.33 2.35 -43.24
CA THR A 90 17.00 2.39 -41.92
C THR A 90 16.07 2.97 -40.84
N ALA A 91 16.42 2.83 -39.57
CA ALA A 91 15.75 3.55 -38.49
C ALA A 91 16.48 4.87 -38.23
N VAL A 92 15.74 5.98 -38.27
CA VAL A 92 16.24 7.33 -38.02
C VAL A 92 15.75 7.79 -36.66
N GLU A 93 16.68 8.25 -35.83
CA GLU A 93 16.37 8.86 -34.54
C GLU A 93 16.39 10.37 -34.62
N THR A 94 15.35 10.99 -34.08
CA THR A 94 15.32 12.43 -33.78
C THR A 94 15.24 12.61 -32.28
N ARG A 95 16.25 13.25 -31.69
CA ARG A 95 16.29 13.54 -30.26
C ARG A 95 15.12 14.46 -29.88
N CYS A 96 14.35 14.05 -28.89
CA CYS A 96 13.34 14.84 -28.22
C CYS A 96 13.95 15.38 -26.93
N GLU A 97 14.31 16.67 -26.91
CA GLU A 97 14.90 17.26 -25.70
C GLU A 97 13.89 17.24 -24.55
N PRO A 98 14.16 16.45 -23.49
CA PRO A 98 13.23 16.37 -22.39
C PRO A 98 13.32 17.64 -21.55
N ARG A 99 12.17 18.11 -21.08
CA ARG A 99 12.16 19.11 -20.03
C ARG A 99 12.72 18.48 -18.76
N ARG A 100 13.84 19.01 -18.28
CA ARG A 100 14.37 18.62 -16.96
C ARG A 100 13.29 18.88 -15.93
N LEU A 101 12.94 17.83 -15.21
CA LEU A 101 12.17 17.97 -13.99
C LEU A 101 13.08 18.69 -13.00
N ALA A 102 12.73 19.94 -12.70
CA ALA A 102 13.37 20.65 -11.62
C ALA A 102 12.98 19.95 -10.32
N TRP A 103 13.83 19.02 -9.90
CA TRP A 103 13.80 18.48 -8.56
C TRP A 103 14.16 19.61 -7.60
N HIS A 104 13.15 20.41 -7.24
CA HIS A 104 13.24 21.33 -6.12
C HIS A 104 13.26 20.44 -4.91
N GLY A 105 14.46 20.08 -4.45
CA GLY A 105 14.70 19.16 -3.36
C GLY A 105 13.57 19.16 -2.35
N HIS A 106 12.65 18.21 -2.50
CA HIS A 106 12.16 17.56 -1.32
C HIS A 106 13.43 16.95 -0.76
N ARG A 107 14.01 17.62 0.24
CA ARG A 107 14.83 16.97 1.25
C ARG A 107 14.12 15.64 1.45
N LEU A 108 14.74 14.51 1.03
CA LEU A 108 14.19 13.18 1.32
C LEU A 108 13.69 13.32 2.75
N ALA A 109 12.37 13.31 2.95
CA ALA A 109 11.85 13.30 4.31
C ALA A 109 12.61 12.13 4.92
N ALA A 110 13.45 12.42 5.93
CA ALA A 110 14.36 11.44 6.49
C ALA A 110 13.55 10.16 6.60
N VAL A 111 14.02 9.07 5.95
CA VAL A 111 13.35 7.77 6.06
C VAL A 111 13.21 7.60 7.55
N SER A 112 11.98 7.76 8.03
CA SER A 112 11.71 7.80 9.45
C SER A 112 11.98 6.38 9.87
N GLU A 113 13.10 6.19 10.58
CA GLU A 113 13.54 4.86 10.99
C GLU A 113 12.41 4.25 11.79
N LEU A 114 11.69 3.28 11.20
CA LEU A 114 10.58 2.65 11.86
C LEU A 114 11.13 1.86 13.06
N ARG A 115 10.90 2.40 14.26
CA ARG A 115 11.28 1.76 15.51
C ARG A 115 10.27 0.66 15.82
N ILE A 116 10.75 -0.57 15.99
CA ILE A 116 9.91 -1.69 16.41
C ILE A 116 10.08 -1.93 17.90
N ILE A 117 8.97 -2.14 18.60
CA ILE A 117 8.93 -2.51 20.00
C ILE A 117 8.09 -3.78 20.12
N ARG A 118 8.72 -4.88 20.51
CA ARG A 118 8.05 -6.14 20.86
C ARG A 118 7.83 -6.14 22.37
N ALA A 119 6.60 -5.87 22.82
CA ALA A 119 6.30 -5.60 24.23
C ALA A 119 5.81 -6.82 25.03
N GLY A 120 5.65 -7.98 24.39
CA GLY A 120 5.08 -9.17 25.04
C GLY A 120 3.62 -8.94 25.42
N THR A 121 3.20 -9.44 26.59
CA THR A 121 1.83 -9.25 27.10
C THR A 121 1.73 -7.98 27.94
N VAL A 122 0.83 -7.07 27.57
CA VAL A 122 0.66 -5.77 28.25
C VAL A 122 -0.81 -5.51 28.55
N PRO A 123 -1.21 -5.07 29.76
CA PRO A 123 -2.57 -4.64 30.05
C PRO A 123 -3.05 -3.55 29.09
N TYR A 124 -4.32 -3.61 28.66
CA TYR A 124 -4.82 -2.75 27.58
C TYR A 124 -4.66 -1.26 27.87
N GLU A 125 -5.01 -0.81 29.08
CA GLU A 125 -4.94 0.61 29.46
C GLU A 125 -3.51 1.14 29.51
N GLU A 126 -2.55 0.30 29.91
CA GLU A 126 -1.12 0.63 29.90
C GLU A 126 -0.60 0.78 28.47
N ALA A 127 -0.90 -0.18 27.59
CA ALA A 127 -0.55 -0.08 26.18
C ALA A 127 -1.23 1.13 25.51
N TRP A 128 -2.47 1.44 25.87
CA TRP A 128 -3.18 2.61 25.36
C TRP A 128 -2.57 3.93 25.85
N ALA A 129 -2.08 3.98 27.09
CA ALA A 129 -1.31 5.11 27.60
C ALA A 129 0.02 5.27 26.84
N GLN A 130 0.74 4.18 26.60
CA GLN A 130 1.96 4.17 25.80
C GLN A 130 1.72 4.67 24.36
N GLN A 131 0.64 4.22 23.72
CA GLN A 131 0.25 4.72 22.40
C GLN A 131 0.04 6.24 22.40
N ARG A 132 -0.63 6.80 23.43
CA ARG A 132 -0.84 8.26 23.54
C ARG A 132 0.45 9.04 23.70
N GLU A 133 1.39 8.52 24.50
CA GLU A 133 2.70 9.13 24.69
C GLU A 133 3.51 9.12 23.38
N LEU A 134 3.57 7.96 22.72
CA LEU A 134 4.25 7.82 21.43
C LEU A 134 3.63 8.72 20.36
N HIS A 135 2.30 8.80 20.32
CA HIS A 135 1.57 9.69 19.41
C HIS A 135 1.94 11.15 19.64
N ALA A 136 1.91 11.61 20.90
CA ALA A 136 2.24 12.99 21.25
C ALA A 136 3.68 13.35 20.83
N ARG A 137 4.64 12.49 21.15
CA ARG A 137 6.05 12.67 20.76
C ARG A 137 6.24 12.66 19.25
N ARG A 138 5.53 11.78 18.54
CA ARG A 138 5.63 11.70 17.08
C ARG A 138 5.04 12.94 16.41
N VAL A 139 3.89 13.43 16.88
CA VAL A 139 3.26 14.69 16.44
C VAL A 139 4.20 15.88 16.67
N ALA A 140 4.92 15.91 17.78
CA ALA A 140 5.91 16.94 18.08
C ALA A 140 7.22 16.81 17.25
N GLY A 141 7.40 15.71 16.51
CA GLY A 141 8.63 15.43 15.76
C GLY A 141 9.82 15.01 16.64
N GLU A 142 9.56 14.59 17.88
CA GLU A 142 10.56 14.23 18.91
C GLU A 142 10.83 12.72 19.00
N ALA A 143 10.12 11.93 18.20
CA ALA A 143 10.28 10.49 18.11
C ALA A 143 10.09 10.03 16.67
N PRO A 144 10.75 8.93 16.25
CA PRO A 144 10.50 8.32 14.97
C PRO A 144 9.14 7.63 14.94
N ASP A 145 8.69 7.25 13.74
CA ASP A 145 7.57 6.34 13.58
C ASP A 145 7.83 5.05 14.37
N THR A 146 6.82 4.53 15.05
CA THR A 146 6.96 3.37 15.94
C THR A 146 5.89 2.33 15.63
N LEU A 147 6.26 1.06 15.56
CA LEU A 147 5.33 -0.08 15.60
C LEU A 147 5.48 -0.80 16.94
N LEU A 148 4.40 -0.81 17.73
CA LEU A 148 4.28 -1.70 18.89
C LEU A 148 3.70 -3.04 18.42
N LEU A 149 4.32 -4.15 18.78
CA LEU A 149 3.82 -5.52 18.60
C LEU A 149 3.69 -6.18 19.98
N LEU A 150 2.50 -6.66 20.32
CA LEU A 150 2.18 -7.15 21.65
C LEU A 150 0.98 -8.10 21.65
N GLU A 151 0.72 -8.67 22.82
CA GLU A 151 -0.53 -9.34 23.18
C GLU A 151 -1.18 -8.61 24.35
N HIS A 152 -2.49 -8.79 24.52
CA HIS A 152 -3.21 -8.32 25.70
C HIS A 152 -3.67 -9.49 26.58
N PRO A 153 -3.80 -9.30 27.90
CA PRO A 153 -4.74 -10.09 28.68
C PRO A 153 -6.17 -9.98 28.08
N PRO A 154 -7.07 -10.95 28.34
CA PRO A 154 -8.42 -10.94 27.79
C PRO A 154 -9.17 -9.62 28.07
N VAL A 155 -9.63 -8.95 27.01
CA VAL A 155 -10.28 -7.65 27.11
C VAL A 155 -11.24 -7.40 25.93
N TYR A 156 -12.43 -6.89 26.23
CA TYR A 156 -13.32 -6.32 25.22
C TYR A 156 -13.08 -4.81 25.09
N THR A 157 -13.01 -4.33 23.85
CA THR A 157 -12.89 -2.89 23.57
C THR A 157 -13.99 -2.42 22.62
N ALA A 158 -14.66 -1.32 22.96
CA ALA A 158 -15.74 -0.74 22.18
C ALA A 158 -15.28 0.53 21.48
N GLY A 159 -15.23 0.52 20.16
CA GLY A 159 -15.01 1.73 19.37
C GLY A 159 -16.23 2.65 19.37
N LYS A 160 -16.08 3.85 18.80
CA LYS A 160 -17.12 4.91 18.84
C LYS A 160 -18.48 4.52 18.23
N ARG A 161 -18.53 3.48 17.41
CA ARG A 161 -19.75 3.03 16.71
C ARG A 161 -20.41 1.81 17.37
N THR A 162 -19.87 1.32 18.48
CA THR A 162 -20.42 0.14 19.17
C THR A 162 -21.81 0.46 19.72
N GLU A 163 -22.76 -0.41 19.40
CA GLU A 163 -24.14 -0.32 19.90
C GLU A 163 -24.31 -1.21 21.15
N PRO A 164 -25.26 -0.89 22.07
CA PRO A 164 -25.43 -1.64 23.32
C PRO A 164 -25.66 -3.14 23.13
N HIS A 165 -26.40 -3.54 22.09
CA HIS A 165 -26.73 -4.95 21.80
C HIS A 165 -25.54 -5.75 21.25
N GLU A 166 -24.44 -5.07 20.88
CA GLU A 166 -23.23 -5.72 20.37
C GLU A 166 -22.26 -6.08 21.49
N ARG A 167 -22.46 -5.52 22.68
CA ARG A 167 -21.62 -5.73 23.88
C ARG A 167 -21.77 -7.16 24.43
N PRO A 168 -20.84 -7.61 25.30
CA PRO A 168 -20.89 -8.92 25.90
C PRO A 168 -22.24 -9.25 26.54
N PHE A 169 -22.80 -10.42 26.22
CA PHE A 169 -24.15 -10.80 26.65
C PHE A 169 -24.24 -11.15 28.15
N ASP A 170 -23.11 -11.46 28.76
CA ASP A 170 -22.97 -11.86 30.17
C ASP A 170 -22.59 -10.70 31.12
N GLY A 171 -22.46 -9.48 30.60
CA GLY A 171 -22.06 -8.30 31.37
C GLY A 171 -20.57 -8.18 31.64
N THR A 172 -19.71 -8.95 30.96
CA THR A 172 -18.26 -8.78 31.02
C THR A 172 -17.87 -7.31 30.75
N PRO A 173 -16.97 -6.72 31.57
CA PRO A 173 -16.55 -5.33 31.39
C PRO A 173 -15.98 -5.05 30.00
N VAL A 174 -16.25 -3.84 29.49
CA VAL A 174 -15.79 -3.37 28.18
C VAL A 174 -15.11 -2.02 28.36
N ILE A 175 -13.95 -1.84 27.72
CA ILE A 175 -13.25 -0.56 27.70
C ILE A 175 -13.71 0.24 26.47
N ASP A 176 -14.34 1.38 26.71
CA ASP A 176 -14.72 2.32 25.66
C ASP A 176 -13.51 3.10 25.16
N VAL A 177 -13.28 3.08 23.85
CA VAL A 177 -12.06 3.57 23.20
C VAL A 177 -12.38 4.45 21.99
N ASP A 178 -11.39 5.24 21.57
CA ASP A 178 -11.56 6.27 20.55
C ASP A 178 -11.20 5.84 19.12
N ARG A 179 -10.95 4.54 18.89
CA ARG A 179 -10.70 3.97 17.56
C ARG A 179 -11.96 3.93 16.69
N GLY A 180 -11.75 3.87 15.38
CA GLY A 180 -12.76 3.43 14.44
C GLY A 180 -13.19 1.98 14.69
N GLY A 181 -14.25 1.56 14.01
CA GLY A 181 -14.85 0.23 14.23
C GLY A 181 -15.89 0.22 15.35
N LYS A 182 -16.45 -0.98 15.57
CA LYS A 182 -17.38 -1.30 16.66
C LYS A 182 -16.63 -2.10 17.73
N ILE A 183 -17.30 -3.05 18.41
CA ILE A 183 -16.69 -3.86 19.45
C ILE A 183 -15.73 -4.91 18.88
N THR A 184 -14.69 -5.25 19.65
CA THR A 184 -13.81 -6.38 19.41
C THR A 184 -13.28 -6.96 20.72
N TRP A 185 -12.55 -8.06 20.63
CA TRP A 185 -11.87 -8.71 21.73
C TRP A 185 -10.38 -8.89 21.42
N HIS A 186 -9.55 -8.75 22.45
CA HIS A 186 -8.13 -9.05 22.44
C HIS A 186 -7.80 -10.00 23.59
N GLY A 187 -6.79 -10.85 23.40
CA GLY A 187 -6.34 -11.77 24.43
C GLY A 187 -5.10 -12.56 23.99
N PRO A 188 -4.67 -13.53 24.82
CA PRO A 188 -3.57 -14.43 24.48
C PRO A 188 -3.81 -15.15 23.15
N GLY A 189 -2.74 -15.28 22.36
CA GLY A 189 -2.78 -15.89 21.03
C GLY A 189 -3.22 -14.96 19.90
N GLN A 190 -3.46 -13.68 20.19
CA GLN A 190 -3.76 -12.66 19.19
C GLN A 190 -2.62 -11.63 19.11
N LEU A 191 -1.93 -11.57 17.98
CA LEU A 191 -0.89 -10.57 17.74
C LEU A 191 -1.53 -9.21 17.43
N VAL A 192 -1.34 -8.26 18.33
CA VAL A 192 -1.81 -6.89 18.19
C VAL A 192 -0.66 -5.99 17.75
N GLY A 193 -0.91 -5.20 16.71
CA GLY A 193 0.03 -4.22 16.19
C GLY A 193 -0.52 -2.81 16.28
N TYR A 194 0.25 -1.89 16.86
CA TYR A 194 -0.06 -0.45 16.90
C TYR A 194 0.98 0.36 16.15
N PRO A 195 0.79 0.62 14.84
CA PRO A 195 1.59 1.57 14.12
C PRO A 195 1.24 3.00 14.55
N ILE A 196 2.20 3.68 15.16
CA ILE A 196 2.15 5.11 15.50
C ILE A 196 3.03 5.84 14.49
N VAL A 197 2.44 6.18 13.34
CA VAL A 197 3.14 6.70 12.18
C VAL A 197 2.53 8.00 11.67
N ALA A 198 3.36 8.91 11.17
CA ALA A 198 2.88 10.11 10.47
C ALA A 198 2.39 9.75 9.06
N LEU A 199 1.23 10.25 8.70
CA LEU A 199 0.65 10.11 7.36
C LEU A 199 0.93 11.35 6.50
N PRO A 200 1.02 11.20 5.17
CA PRO A 200 1.15 12.31 4.23
C PRO A 200 -0.03 13.26 4.34
N ASP A 201 0.19 14.49 3.93
CA ASP A 201 -0.88 15.42 3.59
C ASP A 201 -1.11 15.41 2.06
N PRO A 202 -2.34 15.22 1.56
CA PRO A 202 -3.57 14.96 2.32
C PRO A 202 -3.62 13.56 2.94
N VAL A 203 -4.21 13.48 4.14
CA VAL A 203 -4.39 12.20 4.86
C VAL A 203 -5.43 11.34 4.13
N ASP A 204 -5.00 10.20 3.62
CA ASP A 204 -5.87 9.15 3.11
C ASP A 204 -5.90 7.94 4.05
N VAL A 205 -6.91 7.92 4.92
CA VAL A 205 -7.12 6.86 5.91
C VAL A 205 -7.47 5.54 5.22
N VAL A 206 -8.22 5.57 4.12
CA VAL A 206 -8.69 4.36 3.43
C VAL A 206 -7.52 3.68 2.74
N ALA A 207 -6.69 4.44 2.02
CA ALA A 207 -5.47 3.91 1.42
C ALA A 207 -4.48 3.38 2.46
N TYR A 208 -4.42 3.99 3.64
CA TYR A 208 -3.63 3.47 4.74
C TYR A 208 -4.15 2.13 5.28
N VAL A 209 -5.47 2.00 5.52
CA VAL A 209 -6.08 0.74 5.95
C VAL A 209 -5.85 -0.36 4.90
N ARG A 210 -6.01 -0.06 3.61
CA ARG A 210 -5.78 -1.02 2.53
C ARG A 210 -4.34 -1.55 2.50
N ARG A 211 -3.34 -0.69 2.73
CA ARG A 211 -1.94 -1.12 2.85
C ARG A 211 -1.71 -2.07 4.03
N LEU A 212 -2.39 -1.85 5.16
CA LEU A 212 -2.33 -2.78 6.29
C LEU A 212 -3.01 -4.11 5.97
N GLU A 213 -4.15 -4.07 5.27
CA GLU A 213 -4.84 -5.28 4.80
C GLU A 213 -3.97 -6.09 3.85
N GLU A 214 -3.37 -5.46 2.83
CA GLU A 214 -2.46 -6.10 1.88
C GLU A 214 -1.26 -6.77 2.58
N ALA A 215 -0.61 -6.05 3.50
CA ALA A 215 0.51 -6.61 4.26
C ALA A 215 0.11 -7.83 5.11
N LEU A 216 -1.06 -7.79 5.76
CA LEU A 216 -1.56 -8.91 6.55
C LEU A 216 -2.04 -10.08 5.67
N ILE A 217 -2.56 -9.81 4.47
CA ILE A 217 -2.89 -10.84 3.47
C ILE A 217 -1.61 -11.57 3.04
N GLU A 218 -0.52 -10.84 2.77
CA GLU A 218 0.77 -11.44 2.43
C GLU A 218 1.32 -12.30 3.58
N VAL A 219 1.18 -11.84 4.83
CA VAL A 219 1.51 -12.64 6.02
C VAL A 219 0.70 -13.93 6.05
N CYS A 220 -0.63 -13.87 5.89
CA CYS A 220 -1.49 -15.05 5.83
C CYS A 220 -1.07 -16.02 4.71
N ALA A 221 -0.79 -15.49 3.52
CA ALA A 221 -0.33 -16.29 2.38
C ALA A 221 1.01 -16.99 2.67
N GLY A 222 1.93 -16.33 3.39
CA GLY A 222 3.19 -16.93 3.85
C GLY A 222 3.02 -18.13 4.78
N PHE A 223 1.91 -18.19 5.54
CA PHE A 223 1.54 -19.36 6.35
C PHE A 223 0.77 -20.43 5.58
N GLY A 224 0.42 -20.18 4.32
CA GLY A 224 -0.40 -21.04 3.47
C GLY A 224 -1.90 -20.78 3.56
N LEU A 225 -2.33 -19.68 4.18
CA LEU A 225 -3.74 -19.30 4.28
C LEU A 225 -4.12 -18.31 3.17
N ALA A 226 -5.04 -18.71 2.29
CA ALA A 226 -5.63 -17.82 1.30
C ALA A 226 -6.65 -16.88 1.97
N ALA A 227 -6.27 -15.61 2.13
CA ALA A 227 -7.11 -14.55 2.68
C ALA A 227 -7.21 -13.36 1.72
N GLY A 228 -8.17 -12.47 1.98
CA GLY A 228 -8.42 -11.30 1.14
C GLY A 228 -9.24 -10.22 1.86
N GLN A 229 -9.73 -9.27 1.07
CA GLN A 229 -10.63 -8.22 1.51
C GLN A 229 -12.08 -8.59 1.19
N VAL A 230 -13.02 -8.10 2.01
CA VAL A 230 -14.45 -8.13 1.70
C VAL A 230 -14.94 -6.70 1.56
N GLU A 231 -15.65 -6.42 0.47
CA GLU A 231 -16.12 -5.07 0.17
C GLU A 231 -16.96 -4.51 1.34
N GLY A 232 -16.68 -3.27 1.74
CA GLY A 232 -17.36 -2.61 2.86
C GLY A 232 -16.98 -3.11 4.26
N ARG A 233 -16.12 -4.14 4.38
CA ARG A 233 -15.77 -4.78 5.65
C ARG A 233 -14.26 -4.74 5.90
N SER A 234 -13.77 -3.74 6.64
CA SER A 234 -12.34 -3.61 6.94
C SER A 234 -11.78 -4.82 7.71
N GLY A 235 -10.52 -5.14 7.43
CA GLY A 235 -9.81 -6.30 7.98
C GLY A 235 -9.50 -7.36 6.92
N VAL A 236 -8.90 -8.45 7.36
CA VAL A 236 -8.49 -9.56 6.49
C VAL A 236 -9.40 -10.76 6.76
N TRP A 237 -9.87 -11.38 5.67
CA TRP A 237 -10.94 -12.37 5.67
C TRP A 237 -10.55 -13.61 4.89
N VAL A 238 -10.95 -14.76 5.42
CA VAL A 238 -10.97 -16.02 4.68
C VAL A 238 -12.30 -16.09 3.93
N PRO A 239 -12.28 -16.43 2.62
CA PRO A 239 -13.50 -16.47 1.82
C PRO A 239 -14.52 -17.48 2.33
N ALA A 240 -15.78 -17.25 1.98
CA ALA A 240 -16.84 -18.21 2.21
C ALA A 240 -16.56 -19.51 1.43
N GLU A 241 -16.96 -20.65 1.99
CA GLU A 241 -16.92 -21.93 1.30
C GLU A 241 -18.17 -22.10 0.43
N GLU A 242 -18.01 -22.81 -0.69
CA GLU A 242 -19.09 -23.06 -1.65
C GLU A 242 -20.34 -23.63 -0.96
N PRO A 243 -21.56 -23.28 -1.43
CA PRO A 243 -22.80 -23.79 -0.84
C PRO A 243 -22.87 -25.32 -0.85
N GLY A 244 -22.87 -25.94 0.33
CA GLY A 244 -22.93 -27.38 0.53
C GLY A 244 -23.29 -27.76 1.98
N GLN A 245 -23.19 -29.04 2.33
CA GLN A 245 -23.31 -29.47 3.73
C GLN A 245 -22.09 -28.96 4.51
N GLY A 246 -22.29 -27.89 5.29
CA GLY A 246 -21.22 -27.24 6.05
C GLY A 246 -20.79 -25.87 5.52
N HIS A 247 -21.68 -25.10 4.88
CA HIS A 247 -21.38 -23.73 4.45
C HIS A 247 -20.80 -22.89 5.59
N ARG A 248 -19.54 -22.48 5.42
CA ARG A 248 -18.86 -21.53 6.30
C ARG A 248 -18.90 -20.15 5.62
N PRO A 249 -19.49 -19.11 6.25
CA PRO A 249 -19.51 -17.76 5.69
C PRO A 249 -18.08 -17.19 5.63
N GLU A 250 -17.88 -15.96 5.16
CA GLU A 250 -16.57 -15.32 5.30
C GLU A 250 -16.17 -15.25 6.77
N ARG A 251 -14.88 -15.44 7.07
CA ARG A 251 -14.36 -15.48 8.44
C ARG A 251 -13.22 -14.50 8.61
N LYS A 252 -13.34 -13.56 9.53
CA LYS A 252 -12.30 -12.56 9.78
C LYS A 252 -11.13 -13.19 10.54
N VAL A 253 -9.94 -13.13 9.96
CA VAL A 253 -8.68 -13.56 10.60
C VAL A 253 -7.90 -12.40 11.21
N ALA A 254 -8.07 -11.18 10.68
CA ALA A 254 -7.50 -9.98 11.27
C ALA A 254 -8.49 -8.81 11.31
N ALA A 255 -8.61 -8.18 12.48
CA ALA A 255 -9.36 -6.94 12.65
C ALA A 255 -8.44 -5.73 12.46
N ILE A 256 -8.96 -4.66 11.85
CA ILE A 256 -8.26 -3.39 11.71
C ILE A 256 -9.18 -2.27 12.18
N GLY A 257 -8.69 -1.47 13.11
CA GLY A 257 -9.39 -0.32 13.68
C GLY A 257 -8.39 0.73 14.08
N ILE A 258 -8.29 1.79 13.29
CA ILE A 258 -7.35 2.89 13.51
C ILE A 258 -8.04 4.18 13.89
N ARG A 259 -7.26 5.11 14.44
CA ARG A 259 -7.59 6.53 14.58
C ARG A 259 -6.46 7.35 13.98
N VAL A 260 -6.79 8.41 13.26
CA VAL A 260 -5.80 9.43 12.88
C VAL A 260 -6.14 10.73 13.59
N ALA A 261 -5.15 11.32 14.23
CA ALA A 261 -5.27 12.61 14.90
C ALA A 261 -4.00 13.42 14.66
N ARG A 262 -4.16 14.69 14.24
CA ARG A 262 -3.02 15.57 13.90
C ARG A 262 -2.03 14.93 12.93
N GLY A 263 -2.54 14.21 11.93
CA GLY A 263 -1.73 13.54 10.90
C GLY A 263 -0.98 12.29 11.36
N VAL A 264 -1.13 11.84 12.61
CA VAL A 264 -0.44 10.64 13.13
C VAL A 264 -1.46 9.58 13.54
N THR A 265 -1.16 8.32 13.24
CA THR A 265 -2.00 7.14 13.53
C THR A 265 -1.93 6.72 15.00
N MET A 266 -3.00 6.07 15.46
CA MET A 266 -3.12 5.34 16.72
C MET A 266 -3.98 4.10 16.50
N HIS A 267 -3.92 3.15 17.44
CA HIS A 267 -4.46 1.80 17.32
C HIS A 267 -3.83 1.09 16.13
N GLY A 268 -4.53 0.17 15.46
CA GLY A 268 -3.91 -0.62 14.41
C GLY A 268 -4.70 -1.87 14.07
N PHE A 269 -4.04 -3.01 14.16
CA PHE A 269 -4.57 -4.30 13.76
C PHE A 269 -4.45 -5.35 14.87
N ALA A 270 -5.22 -6.42 14.72
CA ALA A 270 -5.18 -7.59 15.59
C ALA A 270 -5.33 -8.84 14.72
N LEU A 271 -4.27 -9.63 14.60
CA LEU A 271 -4.21 -10.88 13.85
C LEU A 271 -4.43 -12.06 14.80
N ASN A 272 -5.43 -12.89 14.50
CA ASN A 272 -5.69 -14.10 15.29
C ASN A 272 -4.72 -15.21 14.87
N CYS A 273 -3.74 -15.51 15.73
CA CYS A 273 -2.77 -16.59 15.52
C CYS A 273 -3.37 -17.91 16.04
N ASP A 274 -3.48 -18.04 17.35
CA ASP A 274 -3.98 -19.19 18.11
C ASP A 274 -4.91 -18.80 19.29
N PRO A 275 -5.71 -17.72 19.23
CA PRO A 275 -6.51 -17.32 20.39
C PRO A 275 -7.68 -18.29 20.61
N ASP A 276 -8.20 -18.29 21.85
CA ASP A 276 -9.52 -18.87 22.12
C ASP A 276 -10.61 -18.03 21.45
N LEU A 277 -11.17 -18.55 20.36
CA LEU A 277 -12.19 -17.87 19.58
C LEU A 277 -13.57 -17.80 20.27
N THR A 278 -13.79 -18.53 21.37
CA THR A 278 -15.08 -18.53 22.07
C THR A 278 -15.43 -17.16 22.65
N ALA A 279 -14.43 -16.32 22.95
CA ALA A 279 -14.66 -14.94 23.39
C ALA A 279 -15.42 -14.10 22.34
N PHE A 280 -15.28 -14.39 21.05
CA PHE A 280 -16.03 -13.69 20.01
C PHE A 280 -17.51 -14.08 19.96
N ALA A 281 -17.88 -15.27 20.46
CA ALA A 281 -19.26 -15.74 20.50
C ALA A 281 -20.12 -15.03 21.56
N ASN A 282 -19.48 -14.38 22.54
CA ASN A 282 -20.17 -13.62 23.59
C ASN A 282 -20.51 -12.18 23.16
N MET A 283 -20.25 -11.77 21.91
CA MET A 283 -20.54 -10.43 21.41
C MET A 283 -21.02 -10.47 19.95
N VAL A 284 -21.43 -9.34 19.39
CA VAL A 284 -21.61 -9.20 17.92
C VAL A 284 -20.34 -8.54 17.34
N PRO A 285 -19.33 -9.33 16.91
CA PRO A 285 -18.04 -8.80 16.52
C PRO A 285 -18.16 -7.84 15.34
N CYS A 286 -17.62 -6.63 15.49
CA CYS A 286 -17.68 -5.58 14.48
C CYS A 286 -19.11 -5.21 14.00
N GLY A 287 -20.18 -5.63 14.70
CA GLY A 287 -21.57 -5.45 14.26
C GLY A 287 -21.98 -6.26 13.03
N ILE A 288 -21.27 -7.38 12.75
CA ILE A 288 -21.48 -8.21 11.56
C ILE A 288 -22.03 -9.57 12.03
N PRO A 289 -23.36 -9.77 12.01
CA PRO A 289 -23.97 -11.01 12.51
C PRO A 289 -23.92 -12.16 11.49
N ASP A 290 -23.62 -11.87 10.22
CA ASP A 290 -23.66 -12.80 9.09
C ASP A 290 -22.27 -13.30 8.65
N ALA A 291 -21.23 -13.09 9.47
CA ALA A 291 -19.88 -13.54 9.20
C ALA A 291 -19.22 -14.15 10.44
N GLY A 292 -18.22 -15.01 10.23
CA GLY A 292 -17.46 -15.63 11.31
C GLY A 292 -16.20 -14.87 11.71
N VAL A 293 -15.57 -15.35 12.78
CA VAL A 293 -14.18 -15.02 13.16
C VAL A 293 -13.37 -16.31 13.12
N THR A 294 -12.11 -16.23 12.71
CA THR A 294 -11.20 -17.38 12.66
C THR A 294 -9.79 -16.98 13.07
N SER A 295 -8.86 -17.95 13.06
CA SER A 295 -7.44 -17.77 13.34
C SER A 295 -6.58 -18.52 12.33
N LEU A 296 -5.29 -18.20 12.27
CA LEU A 296 -4.32 -18.96 11.47
C LEU A 296 -4.36 -20.44 11.87
N SER A 297 -4.37 -20.72 13.17
CA SER A 297 -4.37 -22.09 13.68
C SER A 297 -5.64 -22.86 13.32
N ALA A 298 -6.80 -22.21 13.42
CA ALA A 298 -8.09 -22.83 13.11
C ALA A 298 -8.22 -23.20 11.62
N GLU A 299 -7.75 -22.34 10.71
CA GLU A 299 -7.85 -22.62 9.27
C GLU A 299 -6.75 -23.57 8.76
N LEU A 300 -5.57 -23.57 9.39
CA LEU A 300 -4.44 -24.41 8.96
C LEU A 300 -4.41 -25.79 9.63
N GLY A 301 -5.25 -26.02 10.64
CA GLY A 301 -5.33 -27.30 11.35
C GLY A 301 -4.05 -27.66 12.13
N ARG A 302 -3.22 -26.66 12.45
CA ARG A 302 -1.97 -26.78 13.20
C ARG A 302 -1.78 -25.54 14.06
N ASP A 303 -0.97 -25.66 15.10
CA ASP A 303 -0.66 -24.51 15.94
C ASP A 303 0.19 -23.49 15.18
N VAL A 304 -0.23 -22.22 15.23
CA VAL A 304 0.45 -21.05 14.69
C VAL A 304 0.36 -19.97 15.76
N THR A 305 1.43 -19.82 16.53
CA THR A 305 1.47 -18.96 17.70
C THR A 305 1.78 -17.51 17.31
N VAL A 306 1.59 -16.59 18.26
CA VAL A 306 2.06 -15.21 18.11
C VAL A 306 3.58 -15.15 17.85
N ALA A 307 4.36 -16.04 18.46
CA ALA A 307 5.81 -16.10 18.24
C ALA A 307 6.15 -16.44 16.77
N ASP A 308 5.38 -17.34 16.14
CA ASP A 308 5.55 -17.68 14.72
C ASP A 308 5.20 -16.50 13.81
N ALA A 309 4.16 -15.73 14.15
CA ALA A 309 3.67 -14.61 13.36
C ALA A 309 4.47 -13.31 13.54
N LEU A 310 5.22 -13.18 14.64
CA LEU A 310 5.87 -11.92 15.04
C LEU A 310 6.85 -11.39 13.97
N GLN A 311 7.75 -12.24 13.48
CA GLN A 311 8.75 -11.83 12.48
C GLN A 311 8.11 -11.56 11.11
N PRO A 312 7.26 -12.46 10.54
CA PRO A 312 6.56 -12.18 9.29
C PRO A 312 5.76 -10.88 9.31
N VAL A 313 5.04 -10.60 10.40
CA VAL A 313 4.28 -9.35 10.55
C VAL A 313 5.22 -8.15 10.64
N GLU A 314 6.32 -8.23 11.41
CA GLU A 314 7.29 -7.15 11.48
C GLU A 314 7.85 -6.81 10.09
N ASP A 315 8.25 -7.81 9.31
CA ASP A 315 8.84 -7.63 7.99
C ASP A 315 7.83 -7.00 7.00
N ALA A 316 6.60 -7.52 6.98
CA ALA A 316 5.53 -6.96 6.17
C ALA A 316 5.21 -5.51 6.56
N MET A 317 5.17 -5.20 7.86
CA MET A 317 4.93 -3.85 8.35
C MET A 317 6.08 -2.90 8.02
N ARG A 318 7.34 -3.35 8.10
CA ARG A 318 8.48 -2.56 7.64
C ARG A 318 8.34 -2.18 6.17
N ALA A 319 7.93 -3.12 5.31
CA ALA A 319 7.74 -2.87 3.89
C ALA A 319 6.68 -1.79 3.61
N VAL A 320 5.55 -1.80 4.31
CA VAL A 320 4.43 -0.88 4.02
C VAL A 320 4.44 0.43 4.81
N LEU A 321 5.15 0.48 5.95
CA LEU A 321 5.23 1.67 6.81
C LEU A 321 6.49 2.50 6.57
N ALA A 322 7.59 1.91 6.08
CA ALA A 322 8.85 2.64 5.83
C ALA A 322 8.84 3.48 4.54
N VAL A 323 7.78 3.41 3.73
CA VAL A 323 7.66 4.21 2.51
C VAL A 323 7.34 5.66 2.88
N GLY A 324 8.41 6.46 2.93
CA GLY A 324 8.38 7.91 3.11
C GLY A 324 7.41 8.56 2.14
N THR A 325 6.48 9.33 2.71
CA THR A 325 5.28 9.71 1.98
C THR A 325 5.46 11.05 1.26
N THR A 326 5.35 11.00 -0.07
CA THR A 326 5.46 12.16 -0.96
C THR A 326 4.20 13.00 -0.90
N ALA A 327 4.23 14.11 -0.17
CA ALA A 327 3.18 15.12 -0.21
C ALA A 327 3.26 15.93 -1.52
N ALA A 328 2.34 15.71 -2.44
CA ALA A 328 2.17 16.55 -3.62
C ALA A 328 1.45 17.85 -3.21
N ARG A 329 2.18 18.97 -3.09
CA ARG A 329 1.54 20.30 -3.07
C ARG A 329 1.08 20.65 -4.47
N SER A 330 -0.22 20.92 -4.64
CA SER A 330 -0.76 21.52 -5.86
C SER A 330 -0.10 22.89 -6.12
N PRO A 331 0.25 23.22 -7.38
CA PRO A 331 0.77 24.54 -7.70
C PRO A 331 -0.33 25.59 -7.52
N SER A 332 -0.08 26.55 -6.62
CA SER A 332 -0.90 27.75 -6.51
C SER A 332 -0.82 28.55 -7.81
N VAL A 333 -1.91 28.58 -8.55
CA VAL A 333 -2.12 29.53 -9.64
C VAL A 333 -2.51 30.86 -9.00
N THR A 334 -1.60 31.84 -9.03
CA THR A 334 -1.83 33.22 -9.49
C THR A 334 -0.74 34.15 -8.95
N ASP A 335 0.29 34.38 -9.77
CA ASP A 335 0.83 35.73 -9.89
C ASP A 335 1.02 35.98 -11.38
N ARG A 336 0.19 36.86 -11.95
CA ARG A 336 0.38 37.41 -13.30
C ARG A 336 0.62 38.91 -13.12
N PRO A 337 1.70 39.46 -13.69
CA PRO A 337 1.88 40.90 -13.72
C PRO A 337 0.92 41.55 -14.74
N GLY A 338 0.24 42.59 -14.27
CA GLY A 338 -0.28 43.77 -14.96
C GLY A 338 -0.76 43.70 -16.41
N VAL A 339 -2.04 44.02 -16.60
CA VAL A 339 -2.47 44.89 -17.70
C VAL A 339 -3.40 45.96 -17.13
N ALA A 340 -2.91 47.21 -17.12
CA ALA A 340 -3.73 48.39 -16.95
C ALA A 340 -4.37 48.76 -18.29
N SER A 341 -5.64 49.20 -18.27
CA SER A 341 -6.32 50.13 -19.20
C SER A 341 -7.82 49.85 -19.15
N ALA A 342 -8.60 50.66 -18.40
CA ALA A 342 -9.35 51.82 -18.88
C ALA A 342 -10.62 51.46 -19.67
N LEU A 343 -11.79 51.82 -19.13
CA LEU A 343 -12.74 52.80 -19.69
C LEU A 343 -14.15 52.59 -19.10
N ARG A 344 -14.65 53.67 -18.51
CA ARG A 344 -16.06 54.06 -18.28
C ARG A 344 -16.90 53.24 -17.30
#